data_AF-A0A2V8PQZ1-F1
#
_entry.id   AF-A0A2V8PQZ1-F1
#
_cell.length_a   1.000
_cell.length_b   1.000
_cell.length_c   1.000
_cell.angle_alpha   90.00
_cell.angle_beta   90.00
_cell.angle_gamma   90.00
#
_symmetry.space_group_name_H-M   'P 1'
#
loop_
_entity.id
_entity.type
_entity.pdbx_description
1 polymer ?
#
loop_
_entity_poly.entity_id
_entity_poly.type
_entity_poly.pdbx_seq_one_letter_code
_entity_poly.pdbx_strand_id
1 'polypeptide(L)'
;GRGAVTQTYDNYSSANGWSTQDIEYDAMGRAYRTSNPYYSSGYTNNGVNTSGPWTTRTFDNLGRVTRVDRPSGDAANPTSAYATTDYAGIFTTVTDQARKQRRQKVDALGRVIRLDEPDTNGLGSTNNPNQSTTYDYDVLDNLIHIA
;
A
#
# COMPACT_ATOMS: atom_id res chain seq x y z
N GLY A 1 -13.14 21.05 -2.86
CA GLY A 1 -13.88 19.79 -2.87
C GLY A 1 -13.77 19.18 -1.49
N ARG A 2 -14.90 18.94 -0.82
CA ARG A 2 -14.89 18.24 0.47
C ARG A 2 -14.61 16.76 0.19
N GLY A 3 -13.69 16.15 0.94
CA GLY A 3 -13.39 14.73 0.81
C GLY A 3 -14.68 13.92 0.84
N ALA A 4 -14.89 13.09 -0.17
CA ALA A 4 -16.04 12.20 -0.22
C ALA A 4 -15.83 11.04 0.75
N VAL A 5 -16.92 10.46 1.22
CA VAL A 5 -16.91 9.23 2.01
C VAL A 5 -17.78 8.20 1.28
N THR A 6 -17.31 6.98 1.20
CA THR A 6 -18.10 5.83 0.75
C THR A 6 -18.21 4.84 1.90
N GLN A 7 -19.43 4.36 2.17
CA GLN A 7 -19.71 3.36 3.19
C GLN A 7 -20.33 2.13 2.52
N THR A 8 -19.83 0.94 2.85
CA THR A 8 -20.37 -0.34 2.38
C THR A 8 -20.93 -1.11 3.57
N TYR A 9 -22.10 -1.73 3.41
CA TYR A 9 -22.81 -2.47 4.46
C TYR A 9 -23.07 -3.90 3.99
N ASP A 10 -22.57 -4.89 4.73
CA ASP A 10 -22.69 -6.31 4.43
C ASP A 10 -23.07 -7.13 5.67
N ASN A 11 -23.48 -8.40 5.48
CA ASN A 11 -23.63 -9.41 6.53
C ASN A 11 -24.41 -8.96 7.78
N TYR A 12 -25.65 -8.51 7.59
CA TYR A 12 -26.51 -8.10 8.71
C TYR A 12 -26.79 -9.25 9.68
N SER A 13 -26.70 -8.96 10.98
CA SER A 13 -27.21 -9.82 12.05
C SER A 13 -28.06 -9.02 13.03
N SER A 14 -29.08 -9.64 13.62
CA SER A 14 -29.90 -8.98 14.64
C SER A 14 -29.14 -8.67 15.94
N ALA A 15 -28.05 -9.40 16.22
CA ALA A 15 -27.23 -9.19 17.40
C ALA A 15 -26.25 -8.02 17.27
N ASN A 16 -25.62 -7.85 16.09
CA ASN A 16 -24.54 -6.88 15.90
C ASN A 16 -24.85 -5.79 14.85
N GLY A 17 -25.95 -5.90 14.10
CA GLY A 17 -26.23 -5.00 12.98
C GLY A 17 -25.44 -5.34 11.72
N TRP A 18 -25.11 -4.33 10.91
CA TRP A 18 -24.38 -4.46 9.64
C TRP A 18 -22.87 -4.44 9.85
N SER A 19 -22.15 -5.32 9.15
CA SER A 19 -20.71 -5.17 8.97
C SER A 19 -20.46 -4.02 8.00
N THR A 20 -19.82 -2.96 8.47
CA THR A 20 -19.66 -1.69 7.77
C THR A 20 -18.19 -1.40 7.51
N GLN A 21 -17.87 -0.89 6.33
CA GLN A 21 -16.54 -0.38 6.00
C GLN A 21 -16.63 1.01 5.39
N ASP A 22 -15.75 1.90 5.85
CA ASP A 22 -15.67 3.28 5.38
C ASP A 22 -14.42 3.48 4.52
N ILE A 23 -14.56 4.29 3.47
CA ILE A 23 -13.45 4.81 2.65
C ILE A 23 -13.57 6.34 2.62
N GLU A 24 -12.50 7.03 2.96
CA GLU A 24 -12.42 8.47 2.78
C GLU A 24 -11.47 8.87 1.65
N TYR A 25 -11.88 9.88 0.90
CA TYR A 25 -11.16 10.41 -0.24
C TYR A 25 -10.58 11.79 0.06
N ASP A 26 -9.37 12.05 -0.43
CA ASP A 26 -8.76 13.38 -0.33
C ASP A 26 -9.41 14.38 -1.31
N ALA A 27 -8.92 15.62 -1.32
CA ALA A 27 -9.45 16.68 -2.20
C ALA A 27 -9.26 16.39 -3.70
N MET A 28 -8.39 15.44 -4.06
CA MET A 28 -8.15 14.98 -5.44
C MET A 28 -8.99 13.73 -5.78
N GLY A 29 -9.85 13.26 -4.86
CA GLY A 29 -10.68 12.08 -5.07
C GLY A 29 -9.93 10.76 -4.93
N ARG A 30 -8.76 10.74 -4.28
CA ARG A 30 -7.98 9.52 -4.03
C ARG A 30 -8.33 8.94 -2.68
N ALA A 31 -8.54 7.62 -2.59
CA ALA A 31 -8.87 6.94 -1.33
C ALA A 31 -7.67 7.00 -0.37
N TYR A 32 -7.70 7.93 0.58
CA TYR A 32 -6.55 8.19 1.47
C TYR A 32 -6.62 7.38 2.76
N ARG A 33 -7.80 6.97 3.23
CA ARG A 33 -7.91 5.98 4.31
C ARG A 33 -9.11 5.05 4.17
N THR A 34 -8.93 3.80 4.62
CA THR A 34 -9.94 2.75 4.64
C THR A 34 -10.02 2.15 6.04
N SER A 35 -11.22 2.02 6.60
CA SER A 35 -11.41 1.44 7.93
C SER A 35 -11.30 -0.08 7.87
N ASN A 36 -10.97 -0.71 8.99
CA ASN A 36 -11.35 -2.11 9.17
C ASN A 36 -12.87 -2.23 9.23
N PRO A 37 -13.44 -3.41 8.91
CA PRO A 37 -14.85 -3.67 9.13
C PRO A 37 -15.24 -3.48 10.59
N TYR A 38 -16.38 -2.84 10.84
CA TYR A 38 -16.94 -2.64 12.17
C TYR A 38 -18.46 -2.81 12.13
N TYR A 39 -19.06 -3.11 13.28
CA TYR A 39 -20.51 -3.26 13.36
C TYR A 39 -21.20 -1.90 13.51
N SER A 40 -22.24 -1.66 12.71
CA SER A 40 -23.05 -0.43 12.77
C SER A 40 -24.55 -0.73 12.70
N SER A 41 -25.37 0.21 13.16
CA SER A 41 -26.84 0.15 13.06
C SER A 41 -27.37 0.34 11.63
N GLY A 42 -26.50 0.52 10.63
CA GLY A 42 -26.87 0.74 9.23
C GLY A 42 -27.13 2.20 8.85
N TYR A 43 -27.87 2.39 7.75
CA TYR A 43 -28.06 3.67 7.03
C TYR A 43 -28.63 4.85 7.83
N THR A 44 -29.11 4.62 9.06
CA THR A 44 -29.66 5.67 9.92
C THR A 44 -28.59 6.42 10.71
N ASN A 45 -27.35 5.90 10.75
CA ASN A 45 -26.20 6.53 11.38
C ASN A 45 -25.07 6.67 10.36
N ASN A 46 -25.04 7.80 9.65
CA ASN A 46 -24.01 8.17 8.67
C ASN A 46 -22.67 8.60 9.33
N GLY A 47 -22.44 8.19 10.57
CA GLY A 47 -21.20 8.49 11.29
C GLY A 47 -20.08 7.61 10.80
N VAL A 48 -19.06 8.23 10.21
CA VAL A 48 -17.78 7.58 9.92
C VAL A 48 -17.13 7.12 11.22
N ASN A 49 -16.54 5.92 11.24
CA ASN A 49 -15.81 5.44 12.42
C ASN A 49 -14.46 6.15 12.59
N THR A 50 -14.46 7.41 13.01
CA THR A 50 -13.25 8.25 13.08
C THR A 50 -12.20 7.75 14.07
N SER A 51 -12.59 6.97 15.08
CA SER A 51 -11.71 6.45 16.13
C SER A 51 -11.27 4.99 15.91
N GLY A 52 -11.80 4.32 14.89
CA GLY A 52 -11.47 2.94 14.58
C GLY A 52 -10.06 2.75 13.98
N PRO A 53 -9.62 1.50 13.77
CA PRO A 53 -8.39 1.21 13.07
C PRO A 53 -8.53 1.49 11.56
N TRP A 54 -7.64 2.32 11.01
CA TRP A 54 -7.61 2.73 9.60
C TRP A 54 -6.29 2.39 8.91
N THR A 55 -6.37 1.85 7.70
CA THR A 55 -5.24 1.86 6.78
C THR A 55 -5.20 3.21 6.07
N THR A 56 -4.09 3.96 6.21
CA THR A 56 -3.93 5.31 5.63
C THR A 56 -2.84 5.30 4.57
N ARG A 57 -3.00 6.09 3.51
CA ARG A 57 -2.10 6.20 2.36
C ARG A 57 -1.68 7.64 2.17
N THR A 58 -0.40 7.86 1.93
CA THR A 58 0.11 9.15 1.43
C THR A 58 0.46 9.03 -0.04
N PHE A 59 0.33 10.13 -0.76
CA PHE A 59 0.56 10.18 -2.19
C PHE A 59 1.59 11.25 -2.54
N ASP A 60 2.35 11.03 -3.62
CA ASP A 60 3.10 12.09 -4.27
C ASP A 60 2.19 12.98 -5.15
N ASN A 61 2.77 14.01 -5.75
CA ASN A 61 2.08 14.93 -6.65
C ASN A 61 1.53 14.26 -7.92
N LEU A 62 2.05 13.09 -8.30
CA LEU A 62 1.59 12.30 -9.44
C LEU A 62 0.46 11.33 -9.05
N GLY A 63 0.08 11.27 -7.78
CA GLY A 63 -0.97 10.38 -7.30
C GLY A 63 -0.52 8.96 -6.98
N ARG A 64 0.78 8.68 -6.96
CA ARG A 64 1.32 7.37 -6.58
C ARG A 64 1.46 7.29 -5.07
N VAL A 65 1.19 6.11 -4.51
CA VAL A 65 1.29 5.87 -3.06
C VAL A 65 2.75 5.83 -2.63
N THR A 66 3.12 6.64 -1.63
CA THR A 66 4.49 6.73 -1.08
C THR A 66 4.61 6.18 0.34
N ARG A 67 3.51 6.03 1.07
CA ARG A 67 3.46 5.41 2.39
C ARG A 67 2.12 4.74 2.59
N VAL A 68 2.12 3.59 3.24
CA VAL A 68 0.92 2.95 3.75
C VAL A 68 1.11 2.67 5.23
N ASP A 69 0.30 3.33 6.06
CA ASP A 69 0.19 3.06 7.50
C ASP A 69 -0.94 2.07 7.73
N ARG A 70 -0.66 1.02 8.50
CA ARG A 70 -1.61 -0.03 8.86
C ARG A 70 -1.74 -0.13 10.38
N PRO A 71 -2.96 -0.28 10.90
CA PRO A 71 -3.17 -0.62 12.30
C PRO A 71 -2.50 -1.97 12.60
N SER A 72 -1.83 -2.04 13.74
CA SER A 72 -1.25 -3.27 14.28
C SER A 72 -1.56 -3.38 15.78
N GLY A 73 -1.25 -4.53 16.39
CA GLY A 73 -1.60 -4.80 17.78
C GLY A 73 -3.07 -5.18 17.96
N ASP A 74 -3.57 -5.11 19.19
CA ASP A 74 -4.94 -5.45 19.54
C ASP A 74 -5.72 -4.21 20.03
N ALA A 75 -7.00 -4.40 20.37
CA ALA A 75 -7.87 -3.31 20.82
C ALA A 75 -7.42 -2.67 22.15
N ALA A 76 -6.66 -3.39 22.98
CA ALA A 76 -6.14 -2.87 24.25
C ALA A 76 -4.79 -2.15 24.06
N ASN A 77 -4.01 -2.55 23.06
CA ASN A 77 -2.68 -2.02 22.75
C ASN A 77 -2.55 -1.70 21.26
N PRO A 78 -3.27 -0.67 20.76
CA PRO A 78 -3.21 -0.29 19.36
C PRO A 78 -1.82 0.26 19.02
N THR A 79 -1.24 -0.25 17.94
CA THR A 79 0.02 0.20 17.36
C THR A 79 -0.17 0.49 15.87
N SER A 80 0.87 0.98 15.21
CA SER A 80 0.88 1.18 13.77
C SER A 80 2.19 0.68 13.18
N ALA A 81 2.08 0.02 12.03
CA ALA A 81 3.19 -0.38 11.19
C ALA A 81 3.04 0.29 9.83
N TYR A 82 4.16 0.62 9.18
CA TYR A 82 4.10 1.29 7.89
C TYR A 82 5.14 0.74 6.92
N ALA A 83 4.82 0.81 5.64
CA ALA A 83 5.75 0.61 4.54
C ALA A 83 5.83 1.89 3.71
N THR A 84 6.99 2.16 3.13
CA THR A 84 7.20 3.29 2.22
C THR A 84 7.59 2.82 0.83
N THR A 85 7.28 3.64 -0.16
CA THR A 85 7.66 3.44 -1.55
C THR A 85 8.26 4.72 -2.10
N ASP A 86 9.50 4.62 -2.57
CA ASP A 86 10.21 5.68 -3.24
C ASP A 86 10.25 5.40 -4.75
N TYR A 87 10.03 6.44 -5.56
CA TYR A 87 10.02 6.33 -7.00
C TYR A 87 11.09 7.26 -7.60
N ALA A 88 12.05 6.68 -8.31
CA ALA A 88 13.16 7.39 -8.93
C ALA A 88 13.30 6.97 -10.40
N GLY A 89 12.58 7.66 -11.29
CA GLY A 89 12.53 7.32 -12.72
C GLY A 89 12.01 5.89 -12.93
N ILE A 90 12.84 5.04 -13.52
CA ILE A 90 12.54 3.61 -13.77
C ILE A 90 12.77 2.70 -12.54
N PHE A 91 13.18 3.28 -11.41
CA PHE A 91 13.38 2.54 -10.16
C PHE A 91 12.21 2.76 -9.20
N THR A 92 11.84 1.69 -8.51
CA THR A 92 10.91 1.75 -7.36
C THR A 92 11.56 1.03 -6.19
N THR A 93 11.68 1.70 -5.04
CA THR A 93 12.25 1.13 -3.82
C THR A 93 11.16 1.02 -2.76
N VAL A 94 10.88 -0.19 -2.30
CA VAL A 94 9.95 -0.44 -1.19
C VAL A 94 10.76 -0.68 0.07
N THR A 95 10.39 -0.02 1.16
CA THR A 95 10.88 -0.32 2.51
C THR A 95 9.72 -0.85 3.34
N ASP A 96 9.85 -2.06 3.88
CA ASP A 96 8.82 -2.70 4.69
C ASP A 96 8.80 -2.21 6.14
N GLN A 97 7.85 -2.72 6.94
CA GLN A 97 7.72 -2.39 8.35
C GLN A 97 8.91 -2.82 9.21
N ALA A 98 9.68 -3.81 8.76
CA ALA A 98 10.91 -4.29 9.40
C ALA A 98 12.16 -3.53 8.91
N ARG A 99 11.98 -2.47 8.11
CA ARG A 99 13.05 -1.67 7.48
C ARG A 99 13.91 -2.46 6.50
N LYS A 100 13.40 -3.57 5.96
CA LYS A 100 14.00 -4.27 4.84
C LYS A 100 13.60 -3.58 3.55
N GLN A 101 14.58 -3.44 2.65
CA GLN A 101 14.40 -2.73 1.39
C GLN A 101 14.42 -3.69 0.22
N ARG A 102 13.77 -3.32 -0.88
CA ARG A 102 13.83 -3.99 -2.17
C ARG A 102 13.69 -2.93 -3.25
N ARG A 103 14.59 -2.92 -4.24
CA ARG A 103 14.53 -1.96 -5.35
C ARG A 103 14.36 -2.69 -6.68
N GLN A 104 13.30 -2.38 -7.41
CA GLN A 104 13.06 -2.91 -8.76
C GLN A 104 13.43 -1.88 -9.82
N LYS A 105 13.91 -2.35 -10.97
CA LYS A 105 14.13 -1.59 -12.20
C LYS A 105 13.22 -2.15 -13.29
N VAL A 106 12.52 -1.26 -14.00
CA VAL A 106 11.67 -1.66 -15.13
C VAL A 106 12.23 -1.22 -16.48
N ASP A 107 11.85 -1.92 -17.54
CA ASP A 107 12.07 -1.47 -18.92
C ASP A 107 10.96 -0.52 -19.40
N ALA A 108 11.03 -0.08 -20.66
CA ALA A 108 10.08 0.85 -21.25
C ALA A 108 8.65 0.28 -21.40
N LEU A 109 8.50 -1.05 -21.36
CA LEU A 109 7.20 -1.74 -21.38
C LEU A 109 6.66 -1.96 -19.97
N GLY A 110 7.40 -1.57 -18.93
CA GLY A 110 7.01 -1.71 -17.53
C GLY A 110 7.37 -3.05 -16.91
N ARG A 111 8.17 -3.87 -17.58
CA ARG A 111 8.56 -5.21 -17.11
C ARG A 111 9.72 -5.11 -16.15
N VAL A 112 9.72 -5.90 -15.07
CA VAL A 112 10.83 -5.93 -14.12
C VAL A 112 12.01 -6.64 -14.75
N ILE A 113 13.08 -5.88 -15.02
CA ILE A 113 14.33 -6.39 -15.62
C ILE A 113 15.47 -6.54 -14.60
N ARG A 114 15.32 -5.96 -13.41
CA ARG A 114 16.25 -6.15 -12.30
C ARG A 114 15.56 -5.97 -10.95
N LEU A 115 15.91 -6.84 -10.01
CA LEU A 115 15.56 -6.74 -8.60
C LEU A 115 16.84 -6.63 -7.78
N ASP A 116 16.95 -5.61 -6.94
CA ASP A 116 18.04 -5.42 -6.01
C ASP A 116 17.57 -5.77 -4.59
N GLU A 117 18.28 -6.66 -3.92
CA GLU A 117 18.08 -7.06 -2.53
C GLU A 117 19.24 -6.56 -1.64
N PRO A 118 19.00 -6.33 -0.34
CA PRO A 118 19.99 -5.78 0.55
C PRO A 118 20.86 -6.88 1.16
N ASP A 119 22.15 -6.59 1.36
CA ASP A 119 23.03 -7.33 2.26
C ASP A 119 23.17 -6.60 3.62
N THR A 120 24.19 -6.94 4.40
CA THR A 120 24.50 -6.21 5.65
C THR A 120 24.82 -4.73 5.46
N ASN A 121 25.15 -4.31 4.24
CA ASN A 121 25.49 -2.94 3.85
C ASN A 121 24.34 -2.24 3.10
N GLY A 122 23.16 -2.85 2.99
CA GLY A 122 21.99 -2.29 2.29
C GLY A 122 21.94 -2.67 0.81
N LEU A 123 21.25 -1.86 0.00
CA LEU A 123 21.00 -2.16 -1.43
C LEU A 123 22.18 -1.89 -2.37
N GLY A 124 23.15 -1.08 -1.96
CA GLY A 124 24.13 -0.48 -2.87
C GLY A 124 23.53 0.59 -3.80
N SER A 125 24.36 1.12 -4.70
CA SER A 125 23.94 2.15 -5.66
C SER A 125 23.08 1.56 -6.79
N THR A 126 22.36 2.39 -7.53
CA THR A 126 21.57 1.92 -8.69
C THR A 126 22.44 1.34 -9.82
N ASN A 127 23.69 1.78 -9.93
CA ASN A 127 24.63 1.30 -10.94
C ASN A 127 25.45 0.09 -10.47
N ASN A 128 25.61 -0.07 -9.16
CA ASN A 128 26.33 -1.18 -8.54
C ASN A 128 25.58 -1.62 -7.27
N PRO A 129 24.51 -2.41 -7.43
CA PRO A 129 23.75 -2.97 -6.31
C PRO A 129 24.54 -4.07 -5.61
N ASN A 130 24.29 -4.26 -4.30
CA ASN A 130 25.01 -5.25 -3.51
C ASN A 130 24.59 -6.68 -3.86
N GLN A 131 23.29 -6.92 -4.03
CA GLN A 131 22.75 -8.17 -4.55
C GLN A 131 21.71 -7.85 -5.60
N SER A 132 21.93 -8.27 -6.84
CA SER A 132 20.96 -8.08 -7.92
C SER A 132 20.63 -9.37 -8.62
N THR A 133 19.37 -9.50 -9.00
CA THR A 133 18.87 -10.52 -9.92
C THR A 133 18.29 -9.82 -11.15
N THR A 134 18.66 -10.26 -12.33
CA THR A 134 18.25 -9.74 -13.63
C THR A 134 17.30 -10.70 -14.33
N TYR A 135 16.42 -10.14 -15.17
CA TYR A 135 15.38 -10.88 -15.87
C TYR A 135 15.38 -10.47 -17.33
N ASP A 136 15.51 -11.44 -18.24
CA ASP A 136 15.42 -11.20 -19.68
C ASP A 136 14.12 -11.79 -20.22
N TYR A 137 13.50 -11.07 -21.16
CA TYR A 137 12.24 -11.45 -21.78
C TYR A 137 12.39 -11.50 -23.30
N ASP A 138 11.66 -12.39 -23.95
CA ASP A 138 11.53 -12.39 -25.40
C ASP A 138 10.54 -11.32 -25.91
N VAL A 139 10.36 -11.25 -27.23
CA VAL A 139 9.45 -10.29 -27.89
C VAL A 139 7.96 -10.60 -27.69
N LEU A 140 7.63 -11.81 -27.21
CA LEU A 140 6.28 -12.24 -26.89
C LEU A 140 5.98 -12.12 -25.38
N ASP A 141 6.87 -11.45 -24.64
CA ASP A 141 6.79 -11.20 -23.21
C ASP A 141 7.02 -12.42 -22.31
N ASN A 142 7.66 -13.46 -22.82
CA ASN A 142 8.02 -14.62 -22.01
C ASN A 142 9.34 -14.36 -21.27
N LEU A 143 9.39 -14.68 -19.98
CA LEU A 143 10.64 -14.70 -19.20
C LEU A 143 11.53 -15.86 -19.69
N ILE A 144 12.71 -15.54 -20.21
CA ILE A 144 13.62 -16.52 -20.84
C ILE A 144 14.91 -16.73 -20.04
N HIS A 145 15.26 -15.82 -19.12
CA HIS A 145 16.50 -15.94 -18.34
C HIS A 145 16.43 -15.20 -17.01
N ILE A 146 17.09 -15.76 -16.00
CA ILE A 146 17.27 -15.19 -14.66
C ILE A 146 18.75 -15.35 -14.29
N ALA A 147 19.42 -14.26 -13.90
CA ALA A 147 20.82 -14.25 -13.48
C ALA A 147 21.08 -13.31 -12.30
#